data_AF-A0A382VVG6-F1
#
_entry.id   AF-A0A382VVG6-F1
#
_cell.length_a   1.000
_cell.length_b   1.000
_cell.length_c   1.000
_cell.angle_alpha   90.00
_cell.angle_beta   90.00
_cell.angle_gamma   90.00
#
_symmetry.space_group_name_H-M   'P 1'
#
loop_
_entity.id
_entity.type
_entity.pdbx_description
1 polymer ?
#
loop_
_entity_poly.entity_id
_entity_poly.type
_entity_poly.pdbx_seq_one_letter_code
_entity_poly.pdbx_strand_id
1 'polypeptide(L)'
;MYVLKRDGRKEAIKFDKVTARIKKLSYGLDPVVDPVAVAMKVIEGIYEGVTTTELDNLAAEVSASFTTKHPDYALLASRIAVSNLHKNTKKSFSATMSDLYTYINPRTGQKSPMVADDVYQIILDNSELLDSTIIYDRDFRYDFFGFKTLERSYLLRINGEVAERPQHMLMRVAVGIHKEDIDKAIETYELMSEGWFTHATPTLFNAGTPKPQMSSCFLLTMNEDSINGIYKTLDQCAKISQSAGGIGLA
;
A
#
# COMPACT_ATOMS: atom_id res chain seq x y z
N MET A 1 -5.71 30.16 -14.86
CA MET A 1 -5.06 29.03 -14.15
C MET A 1 -5.60 27.71 -14.68
N TYR A 2 -4.71 26.78 -15.05
CA TYR A 2 -5.07 25.45 -15.55
C TYR A 2 -4.44 24.36 -14.67
N VAL A 3 -5.05 23.18 -14.66
CA VAL A 3 -4.51 21.93 -14.09
C VAL A 3 -4.05 21.00 -15.20
N LEU A 4 -3.02 20.21 -14.91
CA LEU A 4 -2.57 19.12 -15.77
C LEU A 4 -3.26 17.81 -15.36
N LYS A 5 -4.04 17.24 -16.26
CA LYS A 5 -4.63 15.92 -16.06
C LYS A 5 -3.57 14.81 -16.14
N ARG A 6 -3.93 13.65 -15.60
CA ARG A 6 -3.11 12.42 -15.68
C ARG A 6 -2.80 11.99 -17.11
N ASP A 7 -3.65 12.34 -18.07
CA ASP A 7 -3.44 12.09 -19.51
C ASP A 7 -2.67 13.22 -20.22
N GLY A 8 -2.13 14.18 -19.47
CA GLY A 8 -1.37 15.32 -19.99
C GLY A 8 -2.21 16.48 -20.51
N ARG A 9 -3.54 16.35 -20.57
CA ARG A 9 -4.41 17.43 -21.06
C ARG A 9 -4.48 18.59 -20.05
N LYS A 10 -4.46 19.82 -20.56
CA LYS A 10 -4.71 21.04 -19.78
C LYS A 10 -6.21 21.24 -19.62
N GLU A 11 -6.67 21.48 -18.40
CA GLU A 11 -8.06 21.87 -18.12
C GLU A 11 -8.10 23.13 -17.25
N ALA A 12 -9.02 24.05 -17.56
CA ALA A 12 -9.27 25.22 -16.72
C ALA A 12 -9.81 24.78 -15.35
N ILE A 13 -9.29 25.40 -14.29
CA ILE A 13 -9.70 25.08 -12.92
C ILE A 13 -11.13 25.56 -12.69
N LYS A 14 -11.99 24.66 -12.23
CA LYS A 14 -13.38 24.94 -11.89
C LYS A 14 -13.61 24.55 -10.43
N PHE A 15 -13.94 25.53 -9.60
CA PHE A 15 -14.20 25.29 -8.16
C PHE A 15 -15.24 24.19 -7.94
N ASP A 16 -16.35 24.27 -8.67
CA ASP A 16 -17.45 23.31 -8.56
C ASP A 16 -16.99 21.86 -8.78
N LYS A 17 -15.95 21.63 -9.62
CA LYS A 17 -15.42 20.28 -9.86
C LYS A 17 -14.62 19.76 -8.67
N VAL A 18 -13.84 20.61 -8.01
CA VAL A 18 -13.07 20.24 -6.80
C VAL A 18 -14.05 19.92 -5.67
N THR A 19 -15.00 20.81 -5.43
CA THR A 19 -16.03 20.65 -4.40
C THR A 19 -16.91 19.42 -4.66
N ALA A 20 -17.40 19.22 -5.89
CA ALA A 20 -18.21 18.05 -6.24
C ALA A 20 -17.45 16.73 -6.03
N ARG A 21 -16.14 16.73 -6.30
CA ARG A 21 -15.31 15.55 -6.06
C ARG A 21 -15.19 15.22 -4.58
N ILE A 22 -14.86 16.21 -3.74
CA ILE A 22 -14.74 16.00 -2.29
C ILE A 22 -16.09 15.56 -1.72
N LYS A 23 -17.18 16.24 -2.11
CA LYS A 23 -18.55 15.91 -1.69
C LYS A 23 -18.96 14.48 -2.05
N LYS A 24 -18.56 13.96 -3.21
CA LYS A 24 -18.82 12.56 -3.62
C LYS A 24 -18.18 11.55 -2.66
N LEU A 25 -17.07 11.90 -2.01
CA LEU A 25 -16.35 11.03 -1.07
C LEU A 25 -16.80 11.20 0.39
N SER A 26 -17.69 12.15 0.66
CA SER A 26 -18.21 12.46 1.99
C SER A 26 -19.47 11.66 2.37
N TYR A 27 -19.74 10.54 1.69
CA TYR A 27 -20.92 9.71 1.96
C TYR A 27 -20.88 9.11 3.36
N GLY A 28 -21.99 9.16 4.10
CA GLY A 28 -22.10 8.56 5.44
C GLY A 28 -21.15 9.17 6.49
N LEU A 29 -20.59 10.35 6.24
CA LEU A 29 -19.86 11.12 7.25
C LEU A 29 -20.84 11.99 8.06
N ASP A 30 -20.43 12.38 9.25
CA ASP A 30 -21.20 13.29 10.11
C ASP A 30 -21.51 14.63 9.39
N PRO A 31 -22.73 15.20 9.57
CA PRO A 31 -23.10 16.49 8.98
C PRO A 31 -22.19 17.67 9.33
N VAL A 32 -21.40 17.58 10.40
CA VAL A 32 -20.38 18.57 10.79
C VAL A 32 -19.21 18.61 9.79
N VAL A 33 -18.99 17.54 9.03
CA VAL A 33 -18.00 17.51 7.95
C VAL A 33 -18.50 18.34 6.77
N ASP A 34 -17.83 19.45 6.50
CA ASP A 34 -18.14 20.36 5.40
C ASP A 34 -17.10 20.21 4.26
N PRO A 35 -17.47 19.54 3.15
CA PRO A 35 -16.62 19.40 1.97
C PRO A 35 -16.30 20.73 1.30
N VAL A 36 -17.16 21.75 1.46
CA VAL A 36 -16.98 23.07 0.85
C VAL A 36 -15.86 23.81 1.56
N ALA A 37 -15.82 23.78 2.90
CA ALA A 37 -14.74 24.37 3.67
C ALA A 37 -13.36 23.78 3.30
N VAL A 38 -13.28 22.46 3.07
CA VAL A 38 -12.05 21.82 2.57
C VAL A 38 -11.71 22.35 1.18
N ALA A 39 -12.67 22.36 0.25
CA ALA A 39 -12.44 22.80 -1.12
C ALA A 39 -11.96 24.26 -1.20
N MET A 40 -12.51 25.16 -0.38
CA MET A 40 -12.07 26.55 -0.28
C MET A 40 -10.60 26.63 0.12
N LYS A 41 -10.18 25.87 1.14
CA LYS A 41 -8.81 25.88 1.62
C LYS A 41 -7.83 25.26 0.62
N VAL A 42 -8.27 24.25 -0.14
CA VAL A 42 -7.47 23.65 -1.21
C VAL A 42 -7.17 24.67 -2.31
N ILE A 43 -8.15 25.49 -2.71
CA ILE A 43 -7.95 26.50 -3.77
C ILE A 43 -6.86 27.50 -3.43
N GLU A 44 -6.77 27.92 -2.17
CA GLU A 44 -5.73 28.86 -1.72
C GLU A 44 -4.31 28.35 -2.00
N GLY A 45 -4.12 27.02 -2.07
CA GLY A 45 -2.84 26.37 -2.37
C GLY A 45 -2.63 26.00 -3.84
N ILE A 46 -3.57 26.33 -4.74
CA ILE A 46 -3.46 25.99 -6.16
C ILE A 46 -2.59 27.02 -6.89
N TYR A 47 -1.69 26.52 -7.73
CA TYR A 47 -0.89 27.31 -8.65
C TYR A 47 -1.08 26.84 -10.11
N GLU A 48 -0.65 27.66 -11.07
CA GLU A 48 -0.79 27.33 -12.49
C GLU A 48 0.09 26.15 -12.90
N GLY A 49 -0.53 25.14 -13.52
CA GLY A 49 0.17 23.93 -13.97
C GLY A 49 0.18 22.79 -12.95
N VAL A 50 -0.43 22.95 -11.77
CA VAL A 50 -0.55 21.87 -10.78
C VAL A 50 -1.22 20.62 -11.39
N THR A 51 -0.69 19.45 -11.09
CA THR A 51 -1.25 18.19 -11.59
C THR A 51 -2.50 17.79 -10.79
N THR A 52 -3.40 17.03 -11.42
CA THR A 52 -4.57 16.49 -10.71
C THR A 52 -4.20 15.50 -9.59
N THR A 53 -3.01 14.92 -9.61
CA THR A 53 -2.49 14.05 -8.54
C THR A 53 -2.04 14.87 -7.34
N GLU A 54 -1.28 15.94 -7.57
CA GLU A 54 -0.88 16.88 -6.51
C GLU A 54 -2.08 17.57 -5.87
N LEU A 55 -3.09 17.94 -6.68
CA LEU A 55 -4.33 18.52 -6.19
C LEU A 55 -5.09 17.57 -5.26
N ASP A 56 -5.20 16.29 -5.63
CA ASP A 56 -5.85 15.28 -4.79
C ASP A 56 -5.04 15.03 -3.49
N ASN A 57 -3.70 15.07 -3.55
CA ASN A 57 -2.83 14.96 -2.37
C ASN A 57 -3.02 16.15 -1.42
N LEU A 58 -3.01 17.37 -1.94
CA LEU A 58 -3.28 18.59 -1.16
C LEU A 58 -4.66 18.53 -0.51
N ALA A 59 -5.68 18.08 -1.23
CA ALA A 59 -7.03 17.93 -0.69
C ALA A 59 -7.10 16.91 0.45
N ALA A 60 -6.35 15.80 0.35
CA ALA A 60 -6.25 14.83 1.42
C ALA A 60 -5.54 15.41 2.66
N GLU A 61 -4.42 16.12 2.48
CA GLU A 61 -3.66 16.76 3.58
C GLU A 61 -4.46 17.85 4.29
N VAL A 62 -5.14 18.72 3.53
CA VAL A 62 -6.04 19.74 4.08
C VAL A 62 -7.17 19.08 4.86
N SER A 63 -7.80 18.03 4.33
CA SER A 63 -8.82 17.27 5.05
C SER A 63 -8.27 16.68 6.35
N ALA A 64 -7.06 16.09 6.32
CA ALA A 64 -6.45 15.51 7.51
C ALA A 64 -6.17 16.57 8.59
N SER A 65 -5.82 17.80 8.21
CA SER A 65 -5.64 18.90 9.18
C SER A 65 -6.94 19.26 9.93
N PHE A 66 -8.11 18.99 9.34
CA PHE A 66 -9.42 19.26 9.94
C PHE A 66 -9.87 18.14 10.90
N THR A 67 -9.07 17.08 11.08
CA THR A 67 -9.31 16.03 12.08
C THR A 67 -9.43 16.60 13.49
N THR A 68 -8.76 17.73 13.77
CA THR A 68 -8.88 18.48 15.03
C THR A 68 -10.29 19.03 15.28
N LYS A 69 -11.10 19.21 14.24
CA LYS A 69 -12.50 19.65 14.34
C LYS A 69 -13.46 18.47 14.51
N HIS A 70 -13.28 17.42 13.71
CA HIS A 70 -14.09 16.21 13.78
C HIS A 70 -13.31 15.01 13.21
N PRO A 71 -13.35 13.82 13.83
CA PRO A 71 -12.58 12.65 13.39
C PRO A 71 -12.91 12.19 11.96
N ASP A 72 -14.15 12.33 11.49
CA ASP A 72 -14.55 11.93 10.12
C ASP A 72 -13.80 12.67 9.00
N TYR A 73 -13.17 13.82 9.30
CA TYR A 73 -12.26 14.45 8.34
C TYR A 73 -11.02 13.59 8.03
N ALA A 74 -10.56 12.75 8.97
CA ALA A 74 -9.51 11.77 8.71
C ALA A 74 -9.99 10.68 7.74
N LEU A 75 -11.25 10.27 7.86
CA LEU A 75 -11.86 9.31 6.92
C LEU A 75 -12.03 9.94 5.54
N LEU A 76 -12.50 11.20 5.45
CA LEU A 76 -12.56 11.94 4.19
C LEU A 76 -11.18 12.07 3.53
N ALA A 77 -10.16 12.44 4.31
CA ALA A 77 -8.78 12.55 3.86
C ALA A 77 -8.28 11.23 3.27
N SER A 78 -8.50 10.12 3.98
CA SER A 78 -8.16 8.78 3.52
C SER A 78 -8.87 8.45 2.21
N ARG A 79 -10.18 8.69 2.12
CA ARG A 79 -10.96 8.40 0.91
C ARG A 79 -10.48 9.18 -0.31
N ILE A 80 -10.06 10.43 -0.13
CA ILE A 80 -9.44 11.23 -1.20
C ILE A 80 -8.12 10.59 -1.64
N ALA A 81 -7.26 10.23 -0.69
CA ALA A 81 -5.96 9.61 -0.97
C ALA A 81 -6.10 8.24 -1.66
N VAL A 82 -7.00 7.38 -1.19
CA VAL A 82 -7.33 6.08 -1.80
C VAL A 82 -7.91 6.28 -3.20
N SER A 83 -8.83 7.24 -3.38
CA SER A 83 -9.38 7.57 -4.69
C SER A 83 -8.31 8.05 -5.67
N ASN A 84 -7.30 8.78 -5.18
CA ASN A 84 -6.13 9.18 -5.96
C ASN A 84 -5.31 7.95 -6.37
N LEU A 85 -4.97 7.08 -5.41
CA LEU A 85 -4.21 5.84 -5.64
C LEU A 85 -4.90 4.95 -6.69
N HIS A 86 -6.21 4.74 -6.58
CA HIS A 86 -6.98 3.94 -7.54
C HIS A 86 -6.93 4.48 -8.97
N LYS A 87 -6.75 5.80 -9.15
CA LYS A 87 -6.60 6.41 -10.48
C LYS A 87 -5.18 6.30 -11.04
N ASN A 88 -4.20 6.06 -10.18
CA ASN A 88 -2.79 5.93 -10.55
C ASN A 88 -2.31 4.47 -10.62
N THR A 89 -3.16 3.50 -10.23
CA THR A 89 -2.86 2.06 -10.19
C THR A 89 -3.80 1.26 -11.08
N LYS A 90 -3.31 0.14 -11.61
CA LYS A 90 -4.15 -0.82 -12.34
C LYS A 90 -5.24 -1.38 -11.42
N LYS A 91 -6.40 -1.70 -11.99
CA LYS A 91 -7.51 -2.30 -11.23
C LYS A 91 -7.29 -3.79 -11.00
N SER A 92 -6.92 -4.55 -12.04
CA SER A 92 -6.71 -6.00 -11.93
C SER A 92 -5.50 -6.32 -11.03
N PHE A 93 -5.67 -7.26 -10.11
CA PHE A 93 -4.61 -7.75 -9.23
C PHE A 93 -3.61 -8.59 -10.02
N SER A 94 -4.07 -9.54 -10.83
CA SER A 94 -3.22 -10.39 -11.66
C SER A 94 -2.33 -9.59 -12.62
N ALA A 95 -2.87 -8.52 -13.22
CA ALA A 95 -2.12 -7.60 -14.07
C ALA A 95 -1.04 -6.81 -13.30
N THR A 96 -1.33 -6.35 -12.08
CA THR A 96 -0.35 -5.69 -11.21
C THR A 96 0.77 -6.67 -10.80
N MET A 97 0.43 -7.92 -10.46
CA MET A 97 1.41 -8.95 -10.11
C MET A 97 2.31 -9.30 -11.30
N SER A 98 1.76 -9.30 -12.52
CA SER A 98 2.53 -9.47 -13.76
C SER A 98 3.54 -8.34 -13.98
N ASP A 99 3.17 -7.08 -13.73
CA ASP A 99 4.12 -5.96 -13.81
C ASP A 99 5.25 -6.09 -12.76
N LEU A 100 4.90 -6.48 -11.53
CA LEU A 100 5.86 -6.68 -10.44
C LEU A 100 6.82 -7.84 -10.70
N TYR A 101 6.33 -8.91 -11.33
CA TYR A 101 7.13 -10.08 -11.68
C TYR A 101 8.06 -9.82 -12.87
N THR A 102 7.58 -9.10 -13.88
CA THR A 102 8.35 -8.77 -15.08
C THR A 102 9.23 -7.53 -14.93
N TYR A 103 9.27 -6.92 -13.74
CA TYR A 103 10.04 -5.72 -13.47
C TYR A 103 11.52 -5.86 -13.85
N ILE A 104 12.00 -4.89 -14.62
CA ILE A 104 13.41 -4.74 -15.01
C ILE A 104 13.93 -3.50 -14.31
N ASN A 105 15.03 -3.64 -13.56
CA ASN A 105 15.63 -2.52 -12.87
C ASN A 105 16.24 -1.55 -13.90
N PRO A 106 15.78 -0.28 -13.98
CA PRO A 106 16.22 0.65 -15.01
C PRO A 106 17.70 1.05 -14.87
N ARG A 107 18.29 0.88 -13.68
CA ARG A 107 19.70 1.22 -13.43
C ARG A 107 20.66 0.10 -13.85
N THR A 108 20.25 -1.16 -13.72
CA THR A 108 21.10 -2.32 -14.01
C THR A 108 20.72 -3.03 -15.31
N GLY A 109 19.52 -2.78 -15.85
CA GLY A 109 18.97 -3.47 -17.02
C GLY A 109 18.61 -4.94 -16.78
N GLN A 110 18.68 -5.41 -15.53
CA GLN A 110 18.46 -6.81 -15.18
C GLN A 110 17.03 -7.04 -14.67
N LYS A 111 16.48 -8.23 -14.94
CA LYS A 111 15.21 -8.68 -14.35
C LYS A 111 15.37 -8.73 -12.83
N SER A 112 14.47 -8.10 -12.10
CA SER A 112 14.48 -8.03 -10.64
C SER A 112 13.04 -8.27 -10.13
N PRO A 113 12.54 -9.50 -10.22
CA PRO A 113 11.15 -9.79 -9.88
C PRO A 113 10.88 -9.45 -8.41
N MET A 114 9.72 -8.84 -8.13
CA MET A 114 9.29 -8.54 -6.76
C MET A 114 8.32 -9.60 -6.20
N VAL A 115 7.83 -10.48 -7.06
CA VAL A 115 6.97 -11.64 -6.73
C VAL A 115 7.75 -12.92 -7.05
N ALA A 116 7.63 -13.95 -6.21
CA ALA A 116 8.28 -15.24 -6.42
C ALA A 116 7.70 -15.98 -7.64
N ASP A 117 8.52 -16.82 -8.29
CA ASP A 117 8.12 -17.56 -9.50
C ASP A 117 6.92 -18.50 -9.23
N ASP A 118 6.94 -19.24 -8.12
CA ASP A 118 5.89 -20.17 -7.72
C ASP A 118 4.57 -19.44 -7.45
N VAL A 119 4.63 -18.35 -6.68
CA VAL A 119 3.48 -17.52 -6.33
C VAL A 119 2.90 -16.83 -7.55
N TYR A 120 3.74 -16.34 -8.46
CA TYR A 120 3.29 -15.72 -9.71
C TYR A 120 2.52 -16.73 -10.58
N GLN A 121 3.01 -17.96 -10.71
CA GLN A 121 2.32 -18.99 -11.49
C GLN A 121 0.95 -19.32 -10.91
N ILE A 122 0.86 -19.50 -9.58
CA ILE A 122 -0.40 -19.73 -8.88
C ILE A 122 -1.40 -18.60 -9.13
N ILE A 123 -0.94 -17.34 -9.08
CA ILE A 123 -1.79 -16.17 -9.34
C ILE A 123 -2.30 -16.16 -10.79
N LEU A 124 -1.45 -16.51 -11.76
CA LEU A 124 -1.86 -16.59 -13.17
C LEU A 124 -2.91 -17.67 -13.40
N ASP A 125 -2.67 -18.88 -12.87
CA ASP A 125 -3.54 -20.03 -13.05
C ASP A 125 -4.94 -19.80 -12.44
N ASN A 126 -5.04 -18.93 -11.42
CA ASN A 126 -6.28 -18.59 -10.73
C ASN A 126 -6.73 -17.13 -10.93
N SER A 127 -6.22 -16.47 -11.97
CA SER A 127 -6.31 -15.01 -12.14
C SER A 127 -7.75 -14.47 -12.15
N GLU A 128 -8.67 -15.12 -12.87
CA GLU A 128 -10.07 -14.69 -12.94
C GLU A 128 -10.77 -14.76 -11.58
N LEU A 129 -10.53 -15.83 -10.82
CA LEU A 129 -11.10 -16.03 -9.48
C LEU A 129 -10.55 -14.99 -8.50
N LEU A 130 -9.23 -14.81 -8.46
CA LEU A 130 -8.60 -13.87 -7.54
C LEU A 130 -8.98 -12.42 -7.86
N ASP A 131 -9.03 -12.03 -9.14
CA ASP A 131 -9.43 -10.68 -9.55
C ASP A 131 -10.89 -10.38 -9.23
N SER A 132 -11.79 -11.36 -9.35
CA SER A 132 -13.22 -11.19 -9.07
C SER A 132 -13.55 -11.24 -7.57
N THR A 133 -12.71 -11.86 -6.75
CA THR A 133 -12.85 -11.93 -5.29
C THR A 133 -12.55 -10.59 -4.61
N ILE A 134 -11.63 -9.79 -5.17
CA ILE A 134 -11.16 -8.57 -4.51
C ILE A 134 -12.24 -7.48 -4.46
N ILE A 135 -12.52 -6.99 -3.25
CA ILE A 135 -13.47 -5.89 -2.99
C ILE A 135 -12.70 -4.58 -2.76
N TYR A 136 -12.52 -3.80 -3.81
CA TYR A 136 -11.78 -2.52 -3.76
C TYR A 136 -12.42 -1.45 -2.86
N ASP A 137 -13.71 -1.55 -2.56
CA ASP A 137 -14.37 -0.61 -1.65
C ASP A 137 -13.83 -0.73 -0.21
N ARG A 138 -13.22 -1.86 0.14
CA ARG A 138 -12.56 -2.06 1.44
C ARG A 138 -11.34 -1.15 1.63
N ASP A 139 -10.71 -0.65 0.55
CA ASP A 139 -9.62 0.33 0.67
C ASP A 139 -10.08 1.65 1.31
N PHE A 140 -11.36 2.00 1.20
CA PHE A 140 -11.90 3.24 1.78
C PHE A 140 -12.18 3.16 3.28
N ARG A 141 -11.87 2.02 3.93
CA ARG A 141 -12.04 1.81 5.38
C ARG A 141 -10.84 2.26 6.20
N TYR A 142 -9.66 2.38 5.60
CA TYR A 142 -8.48 2.87 6.31
C TYR A 142 -8.68 4.31 6.74
N ASP A 143 -8.14 4.68 7.90
CA ASP A 143 -7.95 6.08 8.26
C ASP A 143 -6.77 6.68 7.46
N PHE A 144 -6.60 8.00 7.51
CA PHE A 144 -5.60 8.67 6.70
C PHE A 144 -4.17 8.25 7.09
N PHE A 145 -3.89 8.09 8.37
CA PHE A 145 -2.55 7.74 8.86
C PHE A 145 -2.22 6.27 8.59
N GLY A 146 -3.17 5.37 8.77
CA GLY A 146 -3.03 3.96 8.38
C GLY A 146 -2.77 3.82 6.88
N PHE A 147 -3.56 4.51 6.04
CA PHE A 147 -3.32 4.50 4.60
C PHE A 147 -1.94 5.06 4.23
N LYS A 148 -1.52 6.19 4.80
CA LYS A 148 -0.20 6.79 4.53
C LYS A 148 0.95 5.90 5.00
N THR A 149 0.75 5.13 6.07
CA THR A 149 1.71 4.12 6.53
C THR A 149 1.85 3.00 5.50
N LEU A 150 0.73 2.49 4.99
CA LEU A 150 0.73 1.48 3.93
C LEU A 150 1.41 2.00 2.65
N GLU A 151 1.00 3.17 2.18
CA GLU A 151 1.53 3.82 0.97
C GLU A 151 3.05 4.04 1.06
N ARG A 152 3.55 4.47 2.23
CA ARG A 152 4.97 4.77 2.41
C ARG A 152 5.86 3.53 2.35
N SER A 153 5.44 2.43 2.97
CA SER A 153 6.34 1.31 3.25
C SER A 153 5.86 -0.05 2.75
N TYR A 154 4.56 -0.32 2.71
CA TYR A 154 4.01 -1.68 2.53
C TYR A 154 3.61 -2.01 1.10
N LEU A 155 3.13 -1.02 0.34
CA LEU A 155 2.70 -1.23 -1.04
C LEU A 155 3.93 -1.27 -1.95
N LEU A 156 4.08 -2.33 -2.75
CA LEU A 156 5.20 -2.46 -3.67
C LEU A 156 5.18 -1.36 -4.73
N ARG A 157 6.38 -0.94 -5.14
CA ARG A 157 6.61 0.21 -6.01
C ARG A 157 7.38 -0.18 -7.26
N ILE A 158 6.97 0.36 -8.40
CA ILE A 158 7.68 0.26 -9.68
C ILE A 158 8.25 1.65 -9.99
N ASN A 159 9.57 1.76 -10.15
CA ASN A 159 10.25 3.02 -10.46
C ASN A 159 9.96 4.16 -9.46
N GLY A 160 9.71 3.83 -8.18
CA GLY A 160 9.38 4.80 -7.13
C GLY A 160 7.89 5.10 -6.97
N GLU A 161 7.07 4.72 -7.96
CA GLU A 161 5.61 4.88 -7.94
C GLU A 161 4.93 3.66 -7.34
N VAL A 162 3.88 3.87 -6.56
CA VAL A 162 3.11 2.77 -5.93
C VAL A 162 2.36 2.00 -7.02
N ALA A 163 2.61 0.69 -7.09
CA ALA A 163 1.96 -0.21 -8.05
C ALA A 163 0.77 -0.95 -7.42
N GLU A 164 0.89 -1.34 -6.15
CA GLU A 164 -0.14 -2.09 -5.44
C GLU A 164 -1.20 -1.19 -4.82
N ARG A 165 -2.45 -1.66 -4.83
CA ARG A 165 -3.48 -1.21 -3.89
C ARG A 165 -3.38 -1.98 -2.57
N PRO A 166 -3.93 -1.47 -1.45
CA PRO A 166 -3.96 -2.25 -0.21
C PRO A 166 -4.59 -3.64 -0.40
N GLN A 167 -5.70 -3.74 -1.16
CA GLN A 167 -6.26 -5.06 -1.49
C GLN A 167 -5.30 -5.98 -2.27
N HIS A 168 -4.47 -5.43 -3.16
CA HIS A 168 -3.48 -6.23 -3.90
C HIS A 168 -2.41 -6.78 -2.97
N MET A 169 -1.92 -5.95 -2.04
CA MET A 169 -0.96 -6.38 -1.02
C MET A 169 -1.56 -7.49 -0.14
N LEU A 170 -2.79 -7.33 0.33
CA LEU A 170 -3.45 -8.34 1.17
C LEU A 170 -3.66 -9.67 0.42
N MET A 171 -4.09 -9.63 -0.84
CA MET A 171 -4.24 -10.85 -1.64
C MET A 171 -2.88 -11.51 -1.93
N ARG A 172 -1.84 -10.74 -2.25
CA ARG A 172 -0.47 -11.26 -2.40
C ARG A 172 0.00 -11.94 -1.13
N VAL A 173 -0.24 -11.34 0.04
CA VAL A 173 0.12 -11.94 1.33
C VAL A 173 -0.63 -13.26 1.53
N ALA A 174 -1.94 -13.29 1.28
CA ALA A 174 -2.75 -14.48 1.46
C ALA A 174 -2.30 -15.64 0.55
N VAL A 175 -2.11 -15.37 -0.75
CA VAL A 175 -1.57 -16.38 -1.69
C VAL A 175 -0.14 -16.76 -1.34
N GLY A 176 0.68 -15.81 -0.87
CA GLY A 176 2.04 -16.08 -0.41
C GLY A 176 2.13 -17.03 0.79
N ILE A 177 1.10 -17.05 1.64
CA ILE A 177 0.99 -17.93 2.80
C ILE A 177 0.45 -19.31 2.41
N HIS A 178 -0.67 -19.34 1.67
CA HIS A 178 -1.44 -20.56 1.41
C HIS A 178 -1.09 -21.27 0.09
N LYS A 179 -0.39 -20.58 -0.81
CA LYS A 179 0.04 -21.09 -2.11
C LYS A 179 -1.12 -21.72 -2.91
N GLU A 180 -1.04 -23.01 -3.19
CA GLU A 180 -2.01 -23.76 -4.00
C GLU A 180 -3.38 -23.92 -3.33
N ASP A 181 -3.48 -23.71 -2.01
CA ASP A 181 -4.75 -23.71 -1.29
C ASP A 181 -5.46 -22.35 -1.45
N ILE A 182 -6.10 -22.17 -2.60
CA ILE A 182 -6.78 -20.92 -2.98
C ILE A 182 -7.98 -20.64 -2.07
N ASP A 183 -8.69 -21.67 -1.60
CA ASP A 183 -9.82 -21.50 -0.69
C ASP A 183 -9.36 -20.85 0.63
N LYS A 184 -8.24 -21.32 1.19
CA LYS A 184 -7.62 -20.71 2.37
C LYS A 184 -6.99 -19.34 2.12
N ALA A 185 -6.45 -19.12 0.93
CA ALA A 185 -5.99 -17.79 0.51
C ALA A 185 -7.15 -16.79 0.51
N ILE A 186 -8.30 -17.16 -0.07
CA ILE A 186 -9.49 -16.30 -0.10
C ILE A 186 -10.03 -16.07 1.31
N GLU A 187 -10.16 -17.12 2.15
CA GLU A 187 -10.60 -16.98 3.54
C GLU A 187 -9.72 -16.00 4.32
N THR A 188 -8.40 -16.10 4.16
CA THR A 188 -7.44 -15.21 4.83
C THR A 188 -7.50 -13.78 4.29
N TYR A 189 -7.63 -13.61 2.97
CA TYR A 189 -7.84 -12.31 2.35
C TYR A 189 -9.11 -11.62 2.88
N GLU A 190 -10.23 -12.34 2.97
CA GLU A 190 -11.49 -11.84 3.49
C GLU A 190 -11.32 -11.35 4.93
N LEU A 191 -10.75 -12.18 5.81
CA LEU A 191 -10.55 -11.83 7.21
C LEU A 191 -9.64 -10.61 7.41
N MET A 192 -8.53 -10.54 6.65
CA MET A 192 -7.62 -9.38 6.72
C MET A 192 -8.23 -8.12 6.14
N SER A 193 -8.86 -8.21 4.96
CA SER A 193 -9.45 -7.04 4.28
C SER A 193 -10.68 -6.49 5.01
N GLU A 194 -11.33 -7.32 5.83
CA GLU A 194 -12.39 -6.88 6.73
C GLU A 194 -11.89 -6.30 8.06
N GLY A 195 -10.60 -6.42 8.36
CA GLY A 195 -9.97 -5.88 9.56
C GLY A 195 -10.12 -6.76 10.80
N TRP A 196 -10.41 -8.06 10.65
CA TRP A 196 -10.49 -8.99 11.79
C TRP A 196 -9.14 -9.26 12.44
N PHE A 197 -8.09 -9.34 11.62
CA PHE A 197 -6.70 -9.44 12.08
C PHE A 197 -5.75 -8.86 11.02
N THR A 198 -4.47 -8.71 11.39
CA THR A 198 -3.38 -8.42 10.46
C THR A 198 -2.19 -9.31 10.76
N HIS A 199 -1.46 -9.75 9.74
CA HIS A 199 -0.16 -10.34 9.96
C HIS A 199 0.87 -9.28 10.36
N ALA A 200 1.97 -9.74 10.95
CA ALA A 200 3.07 -8.87 11.34
C ALA A 200 3.76 -8.26 10.12
N THR A 201 4.42 -7.12 10.33
CA THR A 201 5.18 -6.37 9.32
C THR A 201 6.08 -7.23 8.41
N PRO A 202 6.93 -8.16 8.89
CA PRO A 202 7.76 -8.99 8.00
C PRO A 202 6.94 -9.85 7.04
N THR A 203 5.77 -10.35 7.49
CA THR A 203 4.87 -11.11 6.62
C THR A 203 4.23 -10.22 5.56
N LEU A 204 3.74 -9.02 5.93
CA LEU A 204 3.12 -8.09 4.98
C LEU A 204 4.11 -7.64 3.88
N PHE A 205 5.38 -7.44 4.24
CA PHE A 205 6.42 -7.09 3.27
C PHE A 205 6.81 -8.26 2.37
N ASN A 206 7.01 -9.44 2.94
CA ASN A 206 7.78 -10.49 2.27
C ASN A 206 6.95 -11.70 1.81
N ALA A 207 5.70 -11.85 2.25
CA ALA A 207 4.85 -12.91 1.73
C ALA A 207 4.63 -12.74 0.22
N GLY A 208 4.86 -13.82 -0.52
CA GLY A 208 4.77 -13.82 -1.97
C GLY A 208 5.99 -13.29 -2.73
N THR A 209 7.06 -12.84 -2.05
CA THR A 209 8.27 -12.29 -2.68
C THR A 209 9.37 -13.36 -2.84
N PRO A 210 10.39 -13.18 -3.71
CA PRO A 210 11.41 -14.20 -3.97
C PRO A 210 12.24 -14.66 -2.77
N LYS A 211 12.30 -13.85 -1.69
CA LYS A 211 13.00 -14.18 -0.44
C LYS A 211 12.06 -13.90 0.73
N PRO A 212 11.12 -14.81 1.03
CA PRO A 212 10.02 -14.54 1.95
C PRO A 212 10.45 -14.62 3.42
N GLN A 213 11.16 -13.61 3.92
CA GLN A 213 11.50 -13.48 5.34
C GLN A 213 10.28 -13.01 6.14
N MET A 214 9.40 -13.96 6.50
CA MET A 214 8.12 -13.65 7.14
C MET A 214 8.17 -13.53 8.67
N SER A 215 9.32 -13.86 9.27
CA SER A 215 9.60 -13.72 10.70
C SER A 215 10.81 -12.84 10.93
N SER A 216 10.73 -11.92 11.89
CA SER A 216 11.81 -10.97 12.17
C SER A 216 12.30 -10.98 13.62
N CYS A 217 11.77 -11.82 14.51
CA CYS A 217 12.22 -11.86 15.91
C CYS A 217 12.96 -13.17 16.18
N PHE A 218 14.21 -13.07 16.64
CA PHE A 218 15.08 -14.21 16.89
C PHE A 218 15.64 -14.17 18.31
N LEU A 219 15.76 -15.35 18.92
CA LEU A 219 16.45 -15.54 20.18
C LEU A 219 17.70 -16.38 19.91
N LEU A 220 18.85 -15.86 20.35
CA LEU A 220 20.13 -16.53 20.25
C LEU A 220 20.70 -16.72 21.65
N THR A 221 21.46 -17.81 21.82
CA THR A 221 22.33 -18.02 22.97
C THR A 221 23.78 -17.98 22.50
N MET A 222 24.68 -17.47 23.33
CA MET A 222 26.12 -17.54 23.03
C MET A 222 26.52 -18.99 22.71
N ASN A 223 27.13 -19.21 21.54
CA ASN A 223 27.43 -20.58 21.08
C ASN A 223 28.34 -21.33 22.06
N GLU A 224 29.42 -20.66 22.52
CA GLU A 224 30.38 -21.19 23.49
C GLU A 224 31.03 -20.03 24.26
N ASP A 225 31.50 -20.27 25.48
CA ASP A 225 32.38 -19.35 26.22
C ASP A 225 33.82 -19.43 25.66
N SER A 226 33.96 -19.05 24.39
CA SER A 226 35.22 -19.05 23.67
C SER A 226 35.22 -17.92 22.65
N ILE A 227 36.41 -17.42 22.26
CA ILE A 227 36.52 -16.41 21.20
C ILE A 227 35.85 -16.90 19.92
N ASN A 228 36.02 -18.18 19.57
CA ASN A 228 35.37 -18.78 18.41
C ASN A 228 33.84 -18.76 18.54
N GLY A 229 33.31 -19.11 19.73
CA GLY A 229 31.89 -19.02 20.05
C GLY A 229 31.34 -17.60 19.89
N ILE A 230 32.07 -16.60 20.38
CA ILE A 230 31.71 -15.17 20.25
C ILE A 230 31.63 -14.76 18.78
N TYR A 231 32.66 -15.05 17.96
CA TYR A 231 32.68 -14.66 16.56
C TYR A 231 31.64 -15.39 15.71
N LYS A 232 31.33 -16.66 15.99
CA LYS A 232 30.22 -17.39 15.35
C LYS A 232 28.87 -16.78 15.68
N THR A 233 28.66 -16.42 16.95
CA THR A 233 27.42 -15.76 17.39
C THR A 233 27.28 -14.39 16.72
N LEU A 234 28.38 -13.63 16.60
CA LEU A 234 28.40 -12.36 15.88
C LEU A 234 28.05 -12.52 14.38
N ASP A 235 28.60 -13.53 13.70
CA ASP A 235 28.27 -13.84 12.31
C ASP A 235 26.77 -14.19 12.14
N GLN A 236 26.21 -14.98 13.05
CA GLN A 236 24.77 -15.25 13.08
C GLN A 236 23.95 -13.98 13.29
N CYS A 237 24.33 -13.12 14.24
CA CYS A 237 23.67 -11.84 14.45
C CYS A 237 23.72 -10.95 13.20
N ALA A 238 24.87 -10.91 12.52
CA ALA A 238 25.03 -10.13 11.30
C ALA A 238 24.11 -10.63 10.17
N LYS A 239 24.00 -11.95 9.97
CA LYS A 239 23.12 -12.57 8.97
C LYS A 239 21.64 -12.32 9.24
N ILE A 240 21.22 -12.41 10.51
CA ILE A 240 19.83 -12.14 10.91
C ILE A 240 19.51 -10.64 10.73
N SER A 241 20.40 -9.76 11.19
CA SER A 241 20.23 -8.30 11.08
C SER A 241 20.23 -7.83 9.62
N GLN A 242 21.03 -8.44 8.74
CA GLN A 242 21.00 -8.20 7.29
C GLN A 242 19.60 -8.42 6.69
N SER A 243 18.83 -9.35 7.26
CA SER A 243 17.46 -9.67 6.84
C SER A 243 16.40 -8.88 7.62
N ALA A 244 16.78 -7.77 8.25
CA ALA A 244 15.96 -6.93 9.13
C ALA A 244 15.37 -7.66 10.35
N GLY A 245 16.06 -8.70 10.85
CA GLY A 245 15.68 -9.41 12.06
C GLY A 245 16.16 -8.70 13.33
N GLY A 246 15.26 -8.53 14.30
CA GLY A 246 15.55 -8.19 15.68
C GLY A 246 16.01 -9.41 16.48
N ILE A 247 16.94 -9.20 17.41
CA ILE A 247 17.67 -10.27 18.10
C ILE A 247 17.64 -10.01 19.62
N GLY A 248 17.19 -11.01 20.37
CA GLY A 248 17.51 -11.14 21.79
C GLY A 248 18.68 -12.11 21.94
N LEU A 249 19.79 -11.65 22.52
CA LEU A 249 20.97 -12.48 22.79
C LEU A 249 21.12 -12.67 24.29
N ALA A 250 21.17 -13.93 24.73
CA ALA A 250 21.33 -14.33 26.13
C ALA A 250 22.57 -15.23 26.34
#